data_AF-A0A379GHD3-F1
#
_entry.id   AF-A0A379GHD3-F1
#
_cell.length_a   1.000
_cell.length_b   1.000
_cell.length_c   1.000
_cell.angle_alpha   90.00
_cell.angle_beta   90.00
_cell.angle_gamma   90.00
#
_symmetry.space_group_name_H-M   'P 1'
#
loop_
_entity.id
_entity.type
_entity.pdbx_description
1 polymer ?
#
loop_
_entity_poly.entity_id
_entity_poly.type
_entity_poly.pdbx_seq_one_letter_code
_entity_poly.pdbx_strand_id
1 'polypeptide(L)' 'MKKKVMLKMMFPVSIISLALTSFLSHAVIPPEGTLLAKQQDIVINNGTEVSSLDPHKVEGVPESNIIFKIY' A
#
# COMPACT_ATOMS: atom_id res chain seq x y z
N MET A 1 32.29 -17.91 25.55
CA MET A 1 30.88 -18.36 25.68
C MET A 1 29.84 -17.24 25.62
N LYS A 2 30.06 -16.08 26.25
CA LYS A 2 29.05 -14.99 26.34
C LYS A 2 28.52 -14.47 24.99
N LYS A 3 29.37 -14.27 23.97
CA LYS A 3 28.93 -13.84 22.61
C LYS A 3 28.00 -14.83 21.89
N LYS A 4 28.23 -16.15 22.05
CA LYS A 4 27.38 -17.19 21.41
C LYS A 4 26.00 -17.29 22.07
N VAL A 5 25.92 -17.04 23.38
CA VAL A 5 24.66 -17.01 24.14
C VAL A 5 23.84 -15.76 23.79
N MET A 6 24.50 -14.59 23.70
CA MET A 6 23.86 -13.34 23.27
C MET A 6 23.29 -13.45 21.84
N LEU A 7 24.05 -14.02 20.90
CA LEU A 7 23.61 -14.22 19.52
C LEU A 7 22.41 -15.18 19.41
N LYS A 8 22.35 -16.21 20.26
CA LYS A 8 21.22 -17.15 20.34
C LYS A 8 19.95 -16.52 20.93
N MET A 9 20.06 -15.49 21.77
CA MET A 9 18.89 -14.75 22.29
C MET A 9 18.44 -13.62 21.35
N MET A 10 19.34 -13.01 20.59
CA MET A 10 19.00 -11.94 19.65
C MET A 10 18.28 -12.45 18.39
N PHE A 11 18.57 -13.67 17.93
CA PHE A 11 17.89 -14.29 16.79
C PHE A 11 16.37 -14.44 16.96
N PRO A 12 15.84 -15.04 18.05
CA PRO A 12 14.40 -15.16 18.24
C PRO A 12 13.70 -13.81 18.44
N VAL A 13 14.35 -12.85 19.11
CA VAL A 13 13.81 -11.49 19.29
C VAL A 13 13.67 -10.77 17.94
N SER A 14 14.64 -10.93 17.05
CA SER A 14 14.57 -10.37 15.69
C SER A 14 13.45 -11.00 14.85
N ILE A 15 13.18 -12.29 15.01
CA ILE A 15 12.10 -12.98 14.27
C ILE A 15 10.73 -12.50 14.77
N ILE A 16 10.56 -12.34 16.08
CA ILE A 16 9.32 -11.82 16.68
C ILE A 16 9.07 -10.37 16.22
N SER A 17 10.12 -9.54 16.17
CA SER A 17 10.01 -8.15 15.70
C SER A 17 9.57 -8.07 14.24
N LEU A 18 10.13 -8.92 13.37
CA LEU A 18 9.74 -8.99 11.95
C LEU A 18 8.30 -9.49 11.76
N ALA A 19 7.86 -10.46 12.57
CA ALA A 19 6.50 -10.96 12.53
C ALA A 19 5.46 -9.93 13.01
N LEU A 20 5.84 -9.00 13.88
CA LEU A 20 4.92 -7.97 14.38
C LEU A 20 4.68 -6.86 13.35
N THR A 21 5.67 -6.57 12.48
CA THR A 21 5.57 -5.51 11.47
C THR A 21 4.98 -5.98 10.14
N SER A 22 4.88 -7.30 9.90
CA SER A 22 4.34 -7.85 8.65
C SER A 22 2.82 -7.68 8.48
N PHE A 23 2.10 -7.20 9.49
CA PHE A 23 0.65 -6.96 9.43
C PHE A 23 0.24 -5.55 8.99
N LEU A 24 1.20 -4.68 8.64
CA LEU A 24 0.91 -3.29 8.24
C LEU A 24 0.41 -3.13 6.79
N SER A 25 -0.02 -4.22 6.13
CA SER A 25 -0.65 -4.14 4.82
C SER A 25 -2.10 -3.64 4.97
N HIS A 26 -2.37 -2.42 4.54
CA HIS A 26 -3.70 -1.82 4.57
C HIS A 26 -4.46 -2.20 3.30
N ALA A 27 -5.17 -3.33 3.32
CA ALA A 27 -6.17 -3.66 2.32
C ALA A 27 -7.53 -3.11 2.75
N VAL A 28 -8.40 -2.79 1.78
CA VAL A 28 -9.80 -2.49 2.09
C VAL A 28 -10.44 -3.73 2.71
N ILE A 29 -11.01 -3.58 3.91
CA ILE A 29 -11.75 -4.65 4.57
C ILE A 29 -13.20 -4.53 4.09
N PRO A 30 -13.69 -5.46 3.24
CA PRO A 30 -15.07 -5.42 2.82
C PRO A 30 -15.99 -5.78 4.00
N PRO A 31 -17.26 -5.33 3.99
CA PRO A 31 -18.24 -5.76 4.97
C PRO A 31 -18.33 -7.29 5.07
N GLU A 32 -18.66 -7.81 6.25
CA GLU A 32 -18.76 -9.25 6.48
C GLU A 32 -19.73 -9.92 5.49
N GLY A 33 -19.34 -11.08 4.95
CA GLY A 33 -20.13 -11.82 3.96
C GLY A 33 -20.02 -11.31 2.52
N THR A 34 -19.26 -10.24 2.25
CA THR A 34 -19.06 -9.74 0.88
C THR A 34 -18.16 -10.69 0.09
N LEU A 35 -18.72 -11.29 -0.97
CA LEU A 35 -17.94 -12.07 -1.94
C LEU A 35 -17.25 -11.11 -2.92
N LEU A 36 -15.92 -11.09 -2.90
CA LEU A 36 -15.13 -10.30 -3.83
C LEU A 36 -15.12 -10.96 -5.22
N ALA A 37 -15.17 -10.13 -6.26
CA ALA A 37 -14.94 -10.58 -7.63
C ALA A 37 -13.53 -11.17 -7.76
N LYS A 38 -13.38 -12.17 -8.65
CA LYS A 38 -12.10 -12.82 -8.92
C LYS A 38 -11.03 -11.84 -9.44
N GLN A 39 -11.45 -10.82 -10.17
CA GLN A 39 -10.60 -9.77 -10.75
C GLN A 39 -11.08 -8.41 -10.24
N GLN A 40 -10.14 -7.55 -9.84
CA GLN A 40 -10.41 -6.25 -9.21
C GLN A 40 -10.02 -5.11 -10.15
N ASP A 41 -10.74 -5.02 -11.27
CA ASP A 41 -10.54 -3.97 -12.26
C ASP A 41 -11.65 -2.92 -12.16
N ILE A 42 -11.30 -1.65 -12.35
CA ILE A 42 -12.25 -0.54 -12.34
C ILE A 42 -11.98 0.40 -13.52
N VAL A 43 -13.06 0.76 -14.23
CA VAL A 43 -13.02 1.77 -15.30
C VAL A 43 -13.78 3.00 -14.82
N ILE A 44 -13.09 4.14 -14.78
CA ILE A 44 -13.62 5.40 -14.25
C ILE A 44 -13.57 6.46 -15.35
N ASN A 45 -14.70 7.10 -15.65
CA ASN A 45 -14.71 8.28 -16.51
C ASN A 45 -14.11 9.47 -15.75
N ASN A 46 -13.09 10.12 -16.31
CA ASN A 46 -12.41 11.26 -15.70
C ASN A 46 -12.84 12.63 -16.26
N GLY A 47 -13.94 12.68 -17.03
CA GLY A 47 -14.55 13.91 -17.54
C GLY A 47 -13.93 14.38 -18.86
N THR A 48 -12.67 14.81 -18.82
CA THR A 48 -11.94 15.33 -19.99
C THR A 48 -10.53 14.75 -20.08
N GLU A 49 -9.86 15.00 -21.20
CA GLU A 49 -8.42 14.75 -21.31
C GLU A 49 -7.64 15.63 -20.35
N VAL A 50 -6.52 15.09 -19.87
CA VAL A 50 -5.58 15.79 -18.98
C VAL A 50 -4.58 16.60 -19.78
N SER A 51 -4.21 17.77 -19.27
CA SER A 51 -3.20 18.62 -19.89
C SER A 51 -1.77 18.12 -19.64
N SER A 52 -1.51 17.59 -18.45
CA SER A 52 -0.20 17.08 -18.02
C SER A 52 -0.35 16.06 -16.88
N LEU A 53 0.67 15.23 -16.67
CA LEU A 53 0.79 14.34 -15.50
C LEU A 53 1.89 14.79 -14.53
N ASP A 54 2.59 15.89 -14.83
CA ASP A 54 3.56 16.54 -13.94
C ASP A 54 2.81 17.37 -12.89
N PRO A 55 2.90 17.05 -11.58
CA PRO A 55 2.20 17.78 -10.51
C PRO A 55 2.49 19.29 -10.46
N HIS A 56 3.62 19.74 -11.03
CA HIS A 56 3.98 21.16 -11.08
C HIS A 56 3.43 21.89 -12.30
N LYS A 57 2.66 21.21 -13.15
CA LYS A 57 2.12 21.74 -14.42
C LYS A 57 0.63 21.47 -14.59
N VAL A 58 -0.09 21.34 -13.48
CA VAL A 58 -1.52 21.03 -13.48
C VAL A 58 -2.24 21.90 -12.46
N GLU A 59 -3.51 22.18 -12.74
CA GLU A 59 -4.40 22.94 -11.85
C GLU A 59 -5.82 22.34 -11.76
N GLY A 60 -6.11 21.33 -12.57
CA GLY A 60 -7.44 20.76 -12.73
C GLY A 60 -7.72 19.51 -11.88
N VAL A 61 -9.02 19.23 -11.74
CA VAL A 61 -9.54 18.01 -11.09
C VAL A 61 -9.21 16.75 -11.90
N PRO A 62 -9.35 16.72 -13.24
CA PRO A 62 -9.01 15.54 -14.03
C PRO A 62 -7.58 15.06 -13.78
N GLU A 63 -6.61 15.97 -13.71
CA GLU A 63 -5.21 15.67 -13.43
C GLU A 63 -5.01 15.19 -11.99
N SER A 64 -5.60 15.90 -11.03
CA SER A 64 -5.50 15.57 -9.60
C SER A 64 -6.00 14.15 -9.30
N ASN A 65 -7.11 13.74 -9.93
CA ASN A 65 -7.69 12.39 -9.79
C ASN A 65 -6.74 11.26 -10.20
N ILE A 66 -5.78 11.54 -11.07
CA ILE A 66 -4.78 10.58 -11.55
C ILE A 66 -3.51 10.68 -10.70
N ILE A 67 -3.02 11.90 -10.46
CA ILE A 67 -1.76 12.15 -9.73
C ILE A 67 -1.79 11.55 -8.32
N PHE A 68 -2.91 11.70 -7.59
CA PHE A 68 -3.07 11.11 -6.25
C PHE A 68 -3.00 9.57 -6.21
N LYS A 69 -3.08 8.89 -7.36
CA LYS A 69 -3.02 7.43 -7.44
C LYS A 69 -1.64 6.91 -7.81
N ILE A 70 -0.80 7.77 -8.40
CA ILE A 70 0.52 7.38 -8.94
C ILE A 70 1.65 7.74 -7.98
N TYR A 71 1.50 8.86 -7.27
CA TYR A 71 2.44 9.36 -6.27
C TYR A 71 1.92 9.08 -4.86
#